data_AF-A0A4R2BIU6-F1
#
_entry.id   AF-A0A4R2BIU6-F1
#
_cell.length_a   1.000
_cell.length_b   1.000
_cell.length_c   1.000
_cell.angle_alpha   90.00
_cell.angle_beta   90.00
_cell.angle_gamma   90.00
#
_symmetry.space_group_name_H-M   'P 1'
#
loop_
_entity.id
_entity.type
_entity.pdbx_description
1 polymer ?
#
loop_
_entity_poly.entity_id
_entity_poly.type
_entity_poly.pdbx_seq_one_letter_code
_entity_poly.pdbx_strand_id
1 'polypeptide(L)' 'MTKETKTLSGLNFNMWKQDENTIHLSIKNPHEGKESWLTSIEHTDKHNGEQRARTHNNLFRDLKSILEQNGKW' A
#
# COMPACT_ATOMS: atom_id res chain seq x y z
N MET A 1 22.84 -12.27 21.82
CA MET A 1 22.05 -11.02 21.73
C MET A 1 20.67 -11.37 21.23
N THR A 2 19.64 -11.26 22.07
CA THR A 2 18.24 -11.33 21.63
C THR A 2 17.95 -10.09 20.79
N LYS A 3 17.55 -10.28 19.53
CA LYS A 3 17.09 -9.17 18.68
C LYS A 3 15.75 -8.68 19.24
N GLU A 4 15.75 -7.55 19.91
CA GLU A 4 14.52 -6.88 20.31
C GLU A 4 13.79 -6.39 19.06
N THR A 5 12.59 -6.91 18.79
CA THR A 5 11.76 -6.44 17.67
C THR A 5 10.85 -5.33 18.19
N LYS A 6 11.08 -4.10 17.73
CA LYS A 6 10.24 -2.94 18.07
C LYS A 6 9.12 -2.83 17.04
N THR A 7 7.87 -2.99 17.48
CA THR A 7 6.67 -2.91 16.63
C THR A 7 5.76 -1.78 17.08
N LEU A 8 5.02 -1.19 16.12
CA LEU A 8 3.94 -0.24 16.37
C LEU A 8 2.61 -0.94 16.02
N SER A 9 1.67 -0.96 16.95
CA SER A 9 0.38 -1.65 16.79
C SER A 9 -0.80 -0.68 16.87
N GLY A 10 -1.98 -1.10 16.38
CA GLY A 10 -3.20 -0.28 16.41
C GLY A 10 -3.27 0.82 15.36
N LEU A 11 -2.46 0.75 14.30
CA LEU A 11 -2.51 1.68 13.18
C LEU A 11 -3.74 1.42 12.31
N ASN A 12 -4.40 2.50 11.87
CA ASN A 12 -5.47 2.39 10.87
C ASN A 12 -4.86 2.47 9.47
N PHE A 13 -5.07 1.42 8.69
CA PHE A 13 -4.68 1.35 7.30
C PHE A 13 -5.91 1.52 6.41
N ASN A 14 -5.84 2.41 5.43
CA ASN A 14 -6.85 2.55 4.39
C ASN A 14 -6.20 2.35 3.03
N MET A 15 -6.97 1.84 2.07
CA MET A 15 -6.57 1.76 0.67
C MET A 15 -7.78 1.92 -0.25
N TRP A 16 -7.54 2.46 -1.44
CA TRP A 16 -8.57 2.63 -2.47
C TRP A 16 -7.94 2.61 -3.86
N LYS A 17 -8.74 2.21 -4.85
CA LYS A 17 -8.37 2.36 -6.25
C LYS A 17 -8.35 3.84 -6.61
N GLN A 18 -7.23 4.30 -7.16
CA GLN A 18 -7.11 5.65 -7.71
C GLN A 18 -7.39 5.63 -9.22
N ASP A 19 -6.78 4.69 -9.94
CA ASP A 19 -7.01 4.40 -11.35
C ASP A 19 -6.74 2.91 -11.62
N GLU A 20 -6.89 2.45 -12.87
CA GLU A 20 -6.70 1.03 -13.24
C GLU A 20 -5.34 0.45 -12.86
N ASN A 21 -4.32 1.30 -12.71
CA ASN A 21 -2.95 0.92 -12.48
C ASN A 21 -2.37 1.50 -11.18
N THR A 22 -3.21 2.09 -10.33
CA THR A 22 -2.77 2.80 -9.13
C THR A 22 -3.68 2.51 -7.94
N ILE A 23 -3.10 2.02 -6.86
CA ILE A 23 -3.75 1.91 -5.55
C ILE A 23 -3.12 2.94 -4.62
N HIS A 24 -3.96 3.75 -4.00
CA HIS A 24 -3.53 4.65 -2.92
C HIS A 24 -3.67 3.97 -1.58
N LEU A 25 -2.79 4.34 -0.64
CA LEU A 25 -2.77 3.83 0.71
C LEU A 25 -2.63 5.00 1.69
N SER A 26 -3.17 4.84 2.89
CA SER A 26 -2.88 5.76 4.00
C SER A 26 -2.74 4.97 5.29
N ILE A 27 -1.84 5.41 6.16
CA ILE A 27 -1.70 4.85 7.50
C ILE A 27 -1.82 5.99 8.50
N LYS A 28 -2.88 5.97 9.30
CA LYS A 28 -3.05 6.94 10.38
C LYS A 28 -2.28 6.45 11.61
N ASN A 29 -1.17 7.11 11.91
CA ASN A 29 -0.43 6.93 13.16
C ASN A 29 -1.08 7.77 14.27
N PRO A 30 -1.56 7.15 15.36
CA PRO A 30 -2.17 7.89 16.47
C PRO A 30 -1.15 8.61 17.36
N HIS A 31 0.15 8.32 17.24
CA HIS A 31 1.19 9.00 18.00
C HIS A 31 1.57 10.33 17.33
N GLU A 32 1.10 11.42 17.97
CA GLU A 32 1.36 12.84 17.65
C GLU A 32 1.01 13.32 16.23
N GLY A 33 -0.29 13.55 15.99
CA GLY A 33 -0.78 14.71 15.24
C GLY A 33 -0.44 14.82 13.74
N LYS A 34 0.22 13.83 13.14
CA LYS A 34 0.61 13.85 11.74
C LYS A 34 -0.03 12.70 10.97
N GLU A 35 -0.87 13.05 10.00
CA GLU A 35 -1.35 12.11 9.00
C GLU A 35 -0.20 11.77 8.05
N SER A 36 0.32 10.55 8.17
CA SER A 36 1.33 10.05 7.24
C SER A 36 0.63 9.47 6.00
N TRP A 37 0.78 10.14 4.87
CA TRP A 37 0.40 9.62 3.57
C TRP A 37 1.54 8.72 3.07
N LEU A 38 1.27 7.42 2.97
CA LEU A 38 2.18 6.49 2.33
C LEU A 38 1.77 6.43 0.86
N THR A 39 2.70 6.87 0.02
CA THR A 39 2.58 7.10 -1.42
C THR A 39 1.95 5.94 -2.21
N SER A 40 1.45 6.27 -3.40
CA SER A 40 0.84 5.38 -4.40
C SER A 40 1.70 4.16 -4.74
N ILE A 41 1.05 3.00 -4.90
CA ILE A 41 1.66 1.80 -5.50
C ILE A 41 1.17 1.71 -6.94
N GLU A 42 2.11 1.79 -7.87
CA GLU A 42 1.85 1.81 -9.31
C GLU A 42 2.22 0.47 -9.94
N HIS A 43 1.35 -0.05 -10.81
CA HIS A 43 1.64 -1.21 -11.63
C HIS A 43 2.62 -0.84 -12.75
N THR A 44 3.48 -1.78 -13.17
CA THR A 44 4.50 -1.56 -14.22
C THR A 44 3.93 -1.10 -15.56
N ASP A 45 2.67 -1.42 -15.85
CA ASP A 45 2.01 -1.02 -17.10
C ASP A 45 1.84 0.50 -17.21
N LYS A 46 1.89 1.22 -16.08
CA LYS A 46 1.82 2.70 -16.05
C LYS A 46 3.04 3.37 -16.69
N HIS A 47 4.19 2.70 -16.71
CA HIS A 47 5.46 3.24 -17.24
C HIS A 47 5.97 2.47 -18.47
N ASN A 48 5.06 1.91 -19.29
CA ASN A 48 5.41 1.15 -20.49
C ASN A 48 6.40 -0.01 -20.25
N GLY A 49 6.37 -0.61 -19.05
CA GLY A 49 7.25 -1.72 -18.69
C GLY A 49 8.69 -1.34 -18.32
N GLU A 50 9.06 -0.06 -18.31
CA GLU A 50 10.42 0.37 -17.96
C GLU A 50 10.55 0.82 -16.49
N GLN A 51 11.26 -0.04 -15.74
CA GLN A 51 11.80 0.11 -14.38
C GLN A 51 10.86 0.00 -13.16
N ARG A 52 11.29 -0.90 -12.25
CA ARG A 52 10.95 -1.11 -10.81
C ARG A 52 9.91 -2.21 -10.47
N ALA A 53 10.51 -3.33 -10.05
CA ALA A 53 10.17 -4.19 -8.91
C ALA A 53 8.96 -5.14 -8.99
N ARG A 54 9.26 -6.46 -9.14
CA ARG A 54 8.33 -7.57 -8.84
C ARG A 54 7.62 -7.43 -7.49
N THR A 55 8.26 -6.79 -6.51
CA THR A 55 7.67 -6.49 -5.19
C THR A 55 6.50 -5.51 -5.27
N HIS A 56 6.55 -4.49 -6.14
CA HIS A 56 5.42 -3.57 -6.32
C HIS A 56 4.27 -4.24 -7.07
N ASN A 57 4.55 -5.10 -8.07
CA ASN A 57 3.50 -5.82 -8.80
C ASN A 57 2.80 -6.87 -7.92
N ASN A 58 3.55 -7.63 -7.12
CA ASN A 58 2.96 -8.58 -6.18
C ASN A 58 2.10 -7.85 -5.14
N LEU A 59 2.61 -6.75 -4.58
CA LEU A 59 1.86 -5.95 -3.61
C LEU A 59 0.61 -5.33 -4.25
N PHE A 60 0.71 -4.79 -5.46
CA PHE A 60 -0.43 -4.25 -6.21
C PHE A 60 -1.49 -5.34 -6.45
N ARG A 61 -1.09 -6.51 -6.95
CA ARG A 61 -1.99 -7.65 -7.20
C ARG A 61 -2.70 -8.07 -5.92
N ASP A 62 -1.98 -8.17 -4.81
CA ASP A 62 -2.54 -8.66 -3.55
C ASP A 62 -3.53 -7.62 -2.97
N LEU A 63 -3.20 -6.33 -3.02
CA LEU A 63 -4.10 -5.23 -2.60
C LEU A 63 -5.33 -5.11 -3.51
N LYS A 64 -5.14 -5.25 -4.84
CA LYS A 64 -6.24 -5.32 -5.81
C LYS A 64 -7.21 -6.44 -5.48
N SER A 65 -6.69 -7.64 -5.21
CA SER A 65 -7.52 -8.80 -4.86
C SER A 65 -8.37 -8.53 -3.61
N ILE A 66 -7.81 -7.86 -2.59
CA ILE A 66 -8.58 -7.47 -1.40
C ILE A 66 -9.67 -6.46 -1.77
N LEU A 67 -9.39 -5.47 -2.62
CA LEU A 67 -10.39 -4.50 -3.07
C LEU A 67 -11.52 -5.17 -3.88
N GLU A 68 -11.19 -6.08 -4.82
CA GLU A 68 -12.16 -6.83 -5.63
C GLU A 68 -13.07 -7.69 -4.74
N GLN A 69 -12.50 -8.42 -3.78
CA GLN A 69 -13.25 -9.26 -2.83
C GLN A 69 -14.26 -8.46 -1.98
N ASN A 70 -14.04 -7.15 -1.83
CA ASN A 70 -14.90 -6.25 -1.06
C ASN A 70 -15.78 -5.35 -1.96
N GLY A 71 -15.78 -5.55 -3.29
CA GLY A 71 -16.52 -4.72 -4.24
C GLY A 71 -16.07 -3.25 -4.25
N LYS A 72 -14.77 -3.01 -3.99
CA LYS A 72 -14.12 -1.70 -3.93
C LYS A 72 -13.05 -1.50 -5.00
N TRP A 73 -12.92 -2.44 -5.93
CA TRP A 73 -12.16 -2.26 -7.16
C TRP A 73 -12.96 -1.43 -8.15
#